data_AF-A0A9Y2E4C0-F1
#
_entry.id   AF-A0A9Y2E4C0-F1
#
_cell.length_a   1.000
_cell.length_b   1.000
_cell.length_c   1.000
_cell.angle_alpha   90.00
_cell.angle_beta   90.00
_cell.angle_gamma   90.00
#
_symmetry.space_group_name_H-M   'P 1'
#
loop_
_entity.id
_entity.type
_entity.pdbx_description
1 polymer ?
#
loop_
_entity_poly.entity_id
_entity_poly.type
_entity_poly.pdbx_seq_one_letter_code
_entity_poly.pdbx_strand_id
1 'polypeptide(L)'
;MSEPDSDTEGETITLHELLERSARAALELQREDGSFPPGRNGVYDEPETPVRTTSHWLTTLSKVYEITGDEVFAEAANDAADYLLSDEARPYGYTFHSRTVEGKDHCDGLVGQAAPVRGLAHAGPTLGRPELLETAKDVVLLHPFDEGLGLWERVEIDGSVLSFDRTLNHQILFAGAASHLAEEHEEVENTVTKFTAQLESNICLHDDGIIKHYIRPPFGRIVRTVLQEPRHWRLLANDVLSRLYSYSPSRKQKEIGYHPVNLLGLAQLKLNLAVMGLWSDLDTELPIEEICATDTTSQVAEYDGHYGAMTPGIDIALALQVLCDADTKRVQQWLERDFQEKFDVMSNLLSAGTTNSVFQAAAITYVVNLSDYNIRL
;
A
#
# COMPACT_ATOMS: atom_id res chain seq x y z
N MET A 1 -10.90 -50.68 -13.11
CA MET A 1 -11.01 -49.50 -13.98
C MET A 1 -10.57 -48.33 -13.13
N SER A 2 -9.30 -47.98 -13.26
CA SER A 2 -8.74 -46.77 -12.68
C SER A 2 -9.25 -45.59 -13.49
N GLU A 3 -9.84 -44.60 -12.81
CA GLU A 3 -10.08 -43.29 -13.40
C GLU A 3 -8.74 -42.72 -13.86
N PRO A 4 -8.64 -42.13 -15.06
CA PRO A 4 -7.44 -41.41 -15.43
C PRO A 4 -7.34 -40.19 -14.50
N ASP A 5 -6.21 -40.09 -13.78
CA ASP A 5 -5.76 -38.83 -13.19
C ASP A 5 -5.78 -37.79 -14.31
N SER A 6 -6.76 -36.89 -14.28
CA SER A 6 -6.72 -35.70 -15.11
C SER A 6 -5.70 -34.78 -14.49
N ASP A 7 -4.43 -34.96 -14.87
CA ASP A 7 -3.44 -33.90 -14.85
C ASP A 7 -3.98 -32.77 -15.73
N THR A 8 -4.83 -31.92 -15.15
CA THR A 8 -5.02 -30.58 -15.67
C THR A 8 -3.70 -29.87 -15.43
N GLU A 9 -2.79 -29.97 -16.40
CA GLU A 9 -1.62 -29.09 -16.49
C GLU A 9 -2.14 -27.66 -16.38
N GLY A 10 -1.75 -26.97 -15.30
CA GLY A 10 -2.15 -25.59 -15.06
C GLY A 10 -1.56 -24.68 -16.14
N GLU A 11 -2.29 -23.64 -16.52
CA GLU A 11 -1.83 -22.67 -17.50
C GLU A 11 -0.60 -21.94 -16.94
N THR A 12 0.47 -21.81 -17.74
CA THR A 12 1.61 -20.95 -17.40
C THR A 12 1.54 -19.68 -18.22
N ILE A 13 1.48 -18.53 -17.55
CA ILE A 13 1.43 -17.20 -18.17
C ILE A 13 2.46 -16.27 -17.53
N THR A 14 2.74 -15.14 -18.16
CA THR A 14 3.59 -14.10 -17.54
C THR A 14 2.76 -13.16 -16.64
N LEU A 15 3.40 -12.44 -15.73
CA LEU A 15 2.72 -11.44 -14.90
C LEU A 15 2.17 -10.28 -15.74
N HIS A 16 2.87 -9.88 -16.80
CA HIS A 16 2.37 -8.89 -17.74
C HIS A 16 1.09 -9.37 -18.44
N GLU A 17 1.04 -10.63 -18.87
CA GLU A 17 -0.17 -11.22 -19.45
C GLU A 17 -1.31 -11.27 -18.43
N LEU A 18 -1.04 -11.66 -17.18
CA LEU A 18 -2.02 -11.64 -16.10
C LEU A 18 -2.58 -10.23 -15.83
N LEU A 19 -1.70 -9.22 -15.80
CA LEU A 19 -2.07 -7.82 -15.63
C LEU A 19 -2.98 -7.36 -16.77
N GLU A 20 -2.64 -7.68 -18.02
CA GLU A 20 -3.48 -7.33 -19.17
C GLU A 20 -4.85 -8.00 -19.09
N ARG A 21 -4.92 -9.30 -18.77
CA ARG A 21 -6.20 -10.02 -18.60
C ARG A 21 -7.07 -9.37 -17.53
N SER A 22 -6.47 -9.02 -16.39
CA SER A 22 -7.16 -8.38 -15.27
C SER A 22 -7.63 -6.97 -15.61
N ALA A 23 -6.79 -6.17 -16.27
CA ALA A 23 -7.14 -4.83 -16.72
C ALA A 23 -8.27 -4.86 -17.74
N ARG A 24 -8.24 -5.79 -18.70
CA ARG A 24 -9.28 -5.96 -19.72
C ARG A 24 -10.62 -6.35 -19.11
N ALA A 25 -10.60 -7.25 -18.11
CA ALA A 25 -11.81 -7.58 -17.34
C ALA A 25 -12.33 -6.40 -16.52
N ALA A 26 -11.44 -5.56 -16.00
CA ALA A 26 -11.82 -4.39 -15.21
C ALA A 26 -12.50 -3.29 -16.02
N LEU A 27 -12.28 -3.20 -17.34
CA LEU A 27 -12.97 -2.22 -18.20
C LEU A 27 -14.50 -2.30 -18.06
N GLU A 28 -15.05 -3.52 -17.94
CA GLU A 28 -16.48 -3.76 -17.74
C GLU A 28 -17.00 -3.35 -16.35
N LEU A 29 -16.09 -3.07 -15.41
CA LEU A 29 -16.42 -2.64 -14.05
C LEU A 29 -16.43 -1.11 -13.92
N GLN A 30 -15.77 -0.39 -14.84
CA GLN A 30 -15.70 1.06 -14.78
C GLN A 30 -17.08 1.68 -15.00
N ARG A 31 -17.43 2.66 -14.17
CA ARG A 31 -18.71 3.36 -14.23
C ARG A 31 -18.62 4.56 -15.16
N GLU A 32 -19.78 5.09 -15.53
CA GLU A 32 -19.89 6.27 -16.40
C GLU A 32 -19.20 7.53 -15.83
N ASP A 33 -19.03 7.62 -14.52
CA ASP A 33 -18.33 8.71 -13.84
C ASP A 33 -16.80 8.51 -13.77
N GLY A 34 -16.28 7.44 -14.38
CA GLY A 34 -14.87 7.04 -14.36
C GLY A 34 -14.45 6.25 -13.12
N SER A 35 -15.30 6.17 -12.09
CA SER A 35 -14.99 5.43 -10.87
C SER A 35 -15.11 3.91 -11.05
N PHE A 36 -14.41 3.18 -10.20
CA PHE A 36 -14.60 1.73 -10.04
C PHE A 36 -15.48 1.42 -8.82
N PRO A 37 -16.11 0.24 -8.72
CA PRO A 37 -16.95 -0.08 -7.58
C PRO A 37 -16.21 0.09 -6.25
N PRO A 38 -16.85 0.62 -5.20
CA PRO A 38 -16.23 0.79 -3.90
C PRO A 38 -15.95 -0.58 -3.27
N GLY A 39 -14.80 -0.68 -2.61
CA GLY A 39 -14.48 -1.81 -1.76
C GLY A 39 -15.14 -1.72 -0.40
N ARG A 40 -14.72 -2.62 0.47
CA ARG A 40 -14.95 -2.53 1.92
C ARG A 40 -13.61 -2.56 2.63
N ASN A 41 -13.53 -2.01 3.83
CA ASN A 41 -12.37 -2.23 4.67
C ASN A 41 -12.39 -3.70 5.14
N GLY A 42 -11.50 -4.54 4.61
CA GLY A 42 -11.55 -6.00 4.83
C GLY A 42 -11.56 -6.42 6.31
N VAL A 43 -10.89 -5.66 7.17
CA VAL A 43 -10.79 -5.98 8.60
C VAL A 43 -12.04 -5.59 9.38
N TYR A 44 -12.65 -4.47 9.03
CA TYR A 44 -13.75 -3.87 9.80
C TYR A 44 -15.10 -4.02 9.12
N ASP A 45 -15.12 -4.57 7.90
CA ASP A 45 -16.28 -4.65 7.00
C ASP A 45 -16.98 -3.30 6.79
N GLU A 46 -16.20 -2.22 6.81
CA GLU A 46 -16.71 -0.86 6.72
C GLU A 46 -16.86 -0.41 5.26
N PRO A 47 -17.93 0.32 4.92
CA PRO A 47 -18.10 0.87 3.59
C PRO A 47 -17.01 1.91 3.31
N GLU A 48 -16.30 1.74 2.19
CA GLU A 48 -15.38 2.72 1.63
C GLU A 48 -16.05 3.46 0.47
N THR A 49 -15.48 4.59 0.07
CA THR A 49 -15.81 5.24 -1.20
C THR A 49 -15.08 4.54 -2.36
N PRO A 50 -15.39 4.87 -3.62
CA PRO A 50 -14.65 4.37 -4.78
C PRO A 50 -13.17 4.78 -4.86
N VAL A 51 -12.68 5.70 -4.02
CA VAL A 51 -11.34 6.30 -4.17
C VAL A 51 -10.25 5.24 -4.21
N ARG A 52 -10.22 4.31 -3.24
CA ARG A 52 -9.13 3.34 -3.11
C ARG A 52 -9.07 2.38 -4.30
N THR A 53 -10.22 1.81 -4.68
CA THR A 53 -10.32 0.85 -5.79
C THR A 53 -10.06 1.53 -7.13
N THR A 54 -10.57 2.75 -7.34
CA THR A 54 -10.28 3.55 -8.55
C THR A 54 -8.80 3.87 -8.65
N SER A 55 -8.15 4.21 -7.54
CA SER A 55 -6.70 4.47 -7.52
C SER A 55 -5.86 3.24 -7.88
N HIS A 56 -6.27 2.06 -7.40
CA HIS A 56 -5.61 0.80 -7.74
C HIS A 56 -5.77 0.47 -9.22
N TRP A 57 -6.96 0.62 -9.78
CA TRP A 57 -7.19 0.42 -11.20
C TRP A 57 -6.50 1.46 -12.07
N LEU A 58 -6.44 2.73 -11.65
CA LEU A 58 -5.65 3.76 -12.33
C LEU A 58 -4.18 3.33 -12.50
N THR A 59 -3.55 2.81 -11.43
CA THR A 59 -2.18 2.29 -11.51
C THR A 59 -2.09 1.10 -12.48
N THR A 60 -3.00 0.12 -12.36
CA THR A 60 -2.98 -1.09 -13.20
C THR A 60 -3.18 -0.74 -14.68
N LEU A 61 -4.20 0.06 -15.01
CA LEU A 61 -4.52 0.47 -16.38
C LEU A 61 -3.37 1.27 -17.00
N SER A 62 -2.79 2.21 -16.25
CA SER A 62 -1.62 2.96 -16.69
C SER A 62 -0.43 2.03 -16.97
N LYS A 63 -0.18 1.04 -16.10
CA LYS A 63 0.91 0.08 -16.33
C LYS A 63 0.66 -0.80 -17.55
N VAL A 64 -0.56 -1.30 -17.73
CA VAL A 64 -0.88 -2.13 -18.89
C VAL A 64 -0.80 -1.31 -20.18
N TYR A 65 -1.21 -0.04 -20.17
CA TYR A 65 -0.97 0.87 -21.29
C TYR A 65 0.53 1.03 -21.58
N GLU A 66 1.37 1.26 -20.55
CA GLU A 66 2.83 1.34 -20.71
C GLU A 66 3.43 0.07 -21.36
N ILE A 67 2.92 -1.11 -20.98
CA ILE A 67 3.39 -2.40 -21.50
C ILE A 67 2.91 -2.66 -22.94
N THR A 68 1.65 -2.35 -23.24
CA THR A 68 0.97 -2.81 -24.47
C THR A 68 0.83 -1.74 -25.54
N GLY A 69 0.74 -0.47 -25.15
CA GLY A 69 0.36 0.65 -26.01
C GLY A 69 -1.11 0.62 -26.46
N ASP A 70 -1.97 -0.22 -25.87
CA ASP A 70 -3.39 -0.31 -26.23
C ASP A 70 -4.18 0.86 -25.60
N GLU A 71 -4.63 1.79 -26.46
CA GLU A 71 -5.26 3.06 -26.08
C GLU A 71 -6.53 2.88 -25.25
N VAL A 72 -7.21 1.72 -25.31
CA VAL A 72 -8.39 1.46 -24.46
C VAL A 72 -8.05 1.56 -22.96
N PHE A 73 -6.82 1.18 -22.58
CA PHE A 73 -6.37 1.29 -21.20
C PHE A 73 -6.00 2.72 -20.83
N ALA A 74 -5.45 3.50 -21.77
CA ALA A 74 -5.21 4.92 -21.55
C ALA A 74 -6.51 5.70 -21.39
N GLU A 75 -7.53 5.42 -22.20
CA GLU A 75 -8.87 6.02 -22.08
C GLU A 75 -9.47 5.74 -20.69
N ALA A 76 -9.54 4.46 -20.30
CA ALA A 76 -10.04 4.08 -18.98
C ALA A 76 -9.23 4.66 -17.82
N ALA A 77 -7.90 4.73 -17.96
CA ALA A 77 -7.03 5.37 -16.95
C ALA A 77 -7.30 6.87 -16.83
N ASN A 78 -7.55 7.56 -17.96
CA ASN A 78 -7.91 8.98 -17.94
C ASN A 78 -9.23 9.22 -17.21
N ASP A 79 -10.25 8.41 -17.48
CA ASP A 79 -11.54 8.50 -16.79
C ASP A 79 -11.40 8.26 -15.27
N ALA A 80 -10.58 7.28 -14.88
CA ALA A 80 -10.28 7.01 -13.47
C ALA A 80 -9.55 8.20 -12.81
N ALA A 81 -8.62 8.83 -13.52
CA ALA A 81 -7.92 10.02 -13.02
C ALA A 81 -8.88 11.21 -12.88
N ASP A 82 -9.77 11.43 -13.84
CA ASP A 82 -10.78 12.50 -13.80
C ASP A 82 -11.73 12.33 -12.62
N TYR A 83 -12.17 11.10 -12.33
CA TYR A 83 -12.92 10.82 -11.11
C TYR A 83 -12.13 11.21 -9.85
N LEU A 84 -10.85 10.81 -9.74
CA LEU A 84 -10.03 11.11 -8.57
C LEU A 84 -9.77 12.62 -8.39
N LEU A 85 -9.77 13.40 -9.46
CA LEU A 85 -9.65 14.86 -9.41
C LEU A 85 -10.98 15.57 -9.13
N SER A 86 -12.11 14.87 -9.16
CA SER A 86 -13.44 15.44 -8.99
C SER A 86 -13.73 15.90 -7.54
N ASP A 87 -14.74 16.77 -7.40
CA ASP A 87 -15.28 17.18 -6.09
C ASP A 87 -15.91 16.02 -5.31
N GLU A 88 -16.27 14.92 -5.97
CA GLU A 88 -16.81 13.72 -5.29
C GLU A 88 -15.70 12.94 -4.57
N ALA A 89 -14.57 12.75 -5.23
CA ALA A 89 -13.40 12.07 -4.66
C ALA A 89 -12.61 12.96 -3.69
N ARG A 90 -12.57 14.27 -3.94
CA ARG A 90 -11.83 15.28 -3.15
C ARG A 90 -12.72 16.47 -2.79
N PRO A 91 -13.76 16.27 -1.97
CA PRO A 91 -14.60 17.38 -1.54
C PRO A 91 -13.75 18.45 -0.87
N TYR A 92 -14.01 19.72 -1.18
CA TYR A 92 -13.26 20.89 -0.71
C TYR A 92 -11.80 21.00 -1.21
N GLY A 93 -11.30 20.03 -1.98
CA GLY A 93 -9.99 20.10 -2.63
C GLY A 93 -8.77 19.86 -1.72
N TYR A 94 -8.95 19.39 -0.48
CA TYR A 94 -7.83 19.08 0.43
C TYR A 94 -7.37 17.63 0.27
N THR A 95 -7.97 16.69 1.01
CA THR A 95 -7.62 15.26 0.96
C THR A 95 -8.71 14.43 0.28
N PHE A 96 -8.40 13.17 -0.03
CA PHE A 96 -9.37 12.25 -0.63
C PHE A 96 -10.38 11.75 0.40
N HIS A 97 -11.64 11.69 0.00
CA HIS A 97 -12.74 11.14 0.78
C HIS A 97 -12.76 9.62 0.64
N SER A 98 -12.14 8.92 1.58
CA SER A 98 -11.87 7.47 1.49
C SER A 98 -12.93 6.60 2.18
N ARG A 99 -13.69 7.15 3.14
CA ARG A 99 -14.78 6.42 3.81
C ARG A 99 -15.89 7.33 4.34
N THR A 100 -17.08 6.74 4.55
CA THR A 100 -18.31 7.44 5.00
C THR A 100 -18.82 6.96 6.37
N VAL A 101 -17.92 6.46 7.22
CA VAL A 101 -18.30 5.88 8.53
C VAL A 101 -18.49 6.97 9.59
N GLU A 102 -19.67 7.00 10.21
CA GLU A 102 -19.99 7.94 11.30
C GLU A 102 -19.01 7.81 12.48
N GLY A 103 -18.54 8.95 12.99
CA GLY A 103 -17.63 9.01 14.13
C GLY A 103 -16.17 8.68 13.81
N LYS A 104 -15.83 8.46 12.53
CA LYS A 104 -14.46 8.32 12.05
C LYS A 104 -14.10 9.49 11.12
N ASP A 105 -12.81 9.70 10.90
CA ASP A 105 -12.34 10.64 9.89
C ASP A 105 -12.68 10.15 8.47
N HIS A 106 -13.02 11.05 7.56
CA HIS A 106 -13.42 10.71 6.20
C HIS A 106 -12.21 10.39 5.31
N CYS A 107 -11.04 10.94 5.64
CA CYS A 107 -9.79 10.69 4.92
C CYS A 107 -9.18 9.29 5.15
N ASP A 108 -9.67 8.52 6.13
CA ASP A 108 -9.12 7.23 6.54
C ASP A 108 -7.60 7.28 6.88
N GLY A 109 -7.22 8.36 7.56
CA GLY A 109 -5.83 8.66 7.90
C GLY A 109 -4.88 8.63 6.70
N LEU A 110 -3.61 8.29 6.93
CA LEU A 110 -2.61 8.33 5.85
C LEU A 110 -2.79 7.17 4.85
N VAL A 111 -3.29 6.02 5.30
CA VAL A 111 -3.51 4.86 4.44
C VAL A 111 -4.61 5.10 3.40
N GLY A 112 -5.61 5.93 3.72
CA GLY A 112 -6.63 6.35 2.78
C GLY A 112 -6.11 7.27 1.69
N GLN A 113 -4.98 7.94 1.91
CA GLN A 113 -4.35 8.87 0.96
C GLN A 113 -3.23 8.21 0.13
N ALA A 114 -2.62 7.14 0.65
CA ALA A 114 -1.51 6.45 -0.01
C ALA A 114 -1.89 5.89 -1.39
N ALA A 115 -3.05 5.24 -1.52
CA ALA A 115 -3.50 4.67 -2.79
C ALA A 115 -3.70 5.73 -3.89
N PRO A 116 -4.46 6.82 -3.67
CA PRO A 116 -4.64 7.85 -4.70
C PRO A 116 -3.36 8.61 -5.02
N VAL A 117 -2.51 8.92 -4.01
CA VAL A 117 -1.20 9.54 -4.27
C VAL A 117 -0.36 8.66 -5.19
N ARG A 118 -0.26 7.35 -4.91
CA ARG A 118 0.46 6.40 -5.76
C ARG A 118 -0.14 6.30 -7.16
N GLY A 119 -1.47 6.21 -7.26
CA GLY A 119 -2.18 6.12 -8.52
C GLY A 119 -1.92 7.30 -9.44
N LEU A 120 -2.07 8.51 -8.91
CA LEU A 120 -1.82 9.76 -9.62
C LEU A 120 -0.33 9.94 -9.97
N ALA A 121 0.57 9.63 -9.03
CA ALA A 121 2.01 9.73 -9.25
C ALA A 121 2.49 8.81 -10.39
N HIS A 122 1.94 7.59 -10.46
CA HIS A 122 2.25 6.64 -11.52
C HIS A 122 1.61 7.01 -12.86
N ALA A 123 0.36 7.47 -12.85
CA ALA A 123 -0.39 7.78 -14.06
C ALA A 123 0.06 9.09 -14.74
N GLY A 124 0.50 10.09 -13.96
CA GLY A 124 0.88 11.42 -14.48
C GLY A 124 1.85 11.38 -15.66
N PRO A 125 3.04 10.78 -15.51
CA PRO A 125 4.01 10.65 -16.60
C PRO A 125 3.50 9.77 -17.74
N THR A 126 2.86 8.65 -17.41
CA THR A 126 2.39 7.64 -18.37
C THR A 126 1.30 8.16 -19.30
N LEU A 127 0.38 8.98 -18.77
CA LEU A 127 -0.72 9.59 -19.53
C LEU A 127 -0.38 11.00 -20.06
N GLY A 128 0.79 11.54 -19.72
CA GLY A 128 1.16 12.92 -20.06
C GLY A 128 0.30 13.98 -19.37
N ARG A 129 -0.10 13.73 -18.12
CA ARG A 129 -1.01 14.55 -17.31
C ARG A 129 -0.31 15.12 -16.07
N PRO A 130 0.45 16.22 -16.19
CA PRO A 130 1.23 16.79 -15.09
C PRO A 130 0.37 17.24 -13.90
N GLU A 131 -0.91 17.56 -14.11
CA GLU A 131 -1.84 17.92 -13.04
C GLU A 131 -2.09 16.77 -12.03
N LEU A 132 -1.87 15.51 -12.43
CA LEU A 132 -1.96 14.36 -11.53
C LEU A 132 -0.79 14.36 -10.54
N LEU A 133 0.43 14.63 -11.00
CA LEU A 133 1.61 14.78 -10.16
C LEU A 133 1.45 15.93 -9.17
N GLU A 134 1.02 17.08 -9.67
CA GLU A 134 0.79 18.28 -8.85
C GLU A 134 -0.26 18.03 -7.76
N THR A 135 -1.37 17.37 -8.10
CA THR A 135 -2.39 17.02 -7.11
C THR A 135 -1.86 16.03 -6.06
N ALA A 136 -1.10 15.02 -6.48
CA ALA A 136 -0.50 14.06 -5.55
C ALA A 136 0.50 14.74 -4.60
N LYS A 137 1.35 15.63 -5.11
CA LYS A 137 2.28 16.46 -4.34
C LYS A 137 1.53 17.33 -3.34
N ASP A 138 0.51 18.06 -3.80
CA ASP A 138 -0.26 18.94 -2.93
C ASP A 138 -0.88 18.17 -1.76
N VAL A 139 -1.44 16.98 -2.02
CA VAL A 139 -1.96 16.10 -0.96
C VAL A 139 -0.85 15.67 0.00
N VAL A 140 0.33 15.28 -0.50
CA VAL A 140 1.46 14.92 0.38
C VAL A 140 1.88 16.09 1.28
N LEU A 141 2.02 17.29 0.71
CA LEU A 141 2.47 18.48 1.43
C LEU A 141 1.39 19.09 2.34
N LEU A 142 0.11 18.75 2.14
CA LEU A 142 -0.95 19.13 3.07
C LEU A 142 -0.77 18.48 4.44
N HIS A 143 -0.20 17.28 4.52
CA HIS A 143 0.01 16.56 5.77
C HIS A 143 1.21 17.12 6.55
N PRO A 144 1.00 17.74 7.74
CA PRO A 144 2.11 18.24 8.53
C PRO A 144 3.08 17.12 8.91
N PHE A 145 4.38 17.35 8.68
CA PHE A 145 5.44 16.40 9.02
C PHE A 145 6.29 16.94 10.17
N ASP A 146 6.41 16.16 11.25
CA ASP A 146 7.34 16.46 12.34
C ASP A 146 8.67 15.75 12.04
N GLU A 147 9.69 16.52 11.66
CA GLU A 147 11.02 16.00 11.32
C GLU A 147 11.74 15.34 12.50
N GLY A 148 11.46 15.78 13.73
CA GLY A 148 12.07 15.22 14.93
C GLY A 148 11.51 13.85 15.27
N LEU A 149 10.20 13.66 15.08
CA LEU A 149 9.54 12.37 15.24
C LEU A 149 9.67 11.49 14.00
N GLY A 150 9.81 12.08 12.82
CA GLY A 150 9.70 11.39 11.54
C GLY A 150 8.30 10.84 11.33
N LEU A 151 7.26 11.65 11.56
CA LEU A 151 5.85 11.23 11.47
C LEU A 151 4.99 12.29 10.78
N TRP A 152 4.04 11.85 9.97
CA TRP A 152 2.97 12.70 9.45
C TRP A 152 1.75 12.75 10.38
N GLU A 153 1.16 13.94 10.46
CA GLU A 153 -0.19 14.18 10.93
C GLU A 153 -1.23 13.88 9.85
N ARG A 154 -2.45 13.54 10.26
CA ARG A 154 -3.56 13.30 9.34
C ARG A 154 -4.26 14.63 9.05
N VAL A 155 -4.83 14.76 7.87
CA VAL A 155 -5.62 15.94 7.47
C VAL A 155 -6.96 15.44 6.95
N GLU A 156 -8.03 16.02 7.48
CA GLU A 156 -9.39 15.70 7.08
C GLU A 156 -9.73 16.30 5.71
N ILE A 157 -10.79 15.82 5.07
CA ILE A 157 -11.26 16.29 3.75
C ILE A 157 -11.58 17.80 3.72
N ASP A 158 -11.88 18.40 4.88
CA ASP A 158 -12.13 19.85 5.00
C ASP A 158 -10.87 20.68 5.29
N GLY A 159 -9.70 20.05 5.30
CA GLY A 159 -8.41 20.68 5.59
C GLY A 159 -8.06 20.75 7.08
N SER A 160 -8.91 20.24 7.97
CA SER A 160 -8.62 20.23 9.41
C SER A 160 -7.45 19.30 9.73
N VAL A 161 -6.43 19.82 10.40
CA VAL A 161 -5.31 19.01 10.91
C VAL A 161 -5.76 18.18 12.11
N LEU A 162 -5.60 16.87 12.00
CA LEU A 162 -5.87 15.89 13.05
C LEU A 162 -4.56 15.47 13.74
N SER A 163 -4.61 14.51 14.66
CA SER A 163 -3.39 13.97 15.30
C SER A 163 -2.56 13.10 14.34
N PHE A 164 -1.27 12.94 14.66
CA PHE A 164 -0.38 11.92 14.11
C PHE A 164 -1.06 10.57 13.87
N ASP A 165 -0.81 9.98 12.69
CA ASP A 165 -1.12 8.58 12.45
C ASP A 165 -0.06 7.72 13.12
N ARG A 166 -0.44 6.91 14.10
CA ARG A 166 0.52 6.09 14.86
C ARG A 166 0.65 4.67 14.32
N THR A 167 -0.07 4.33 13.27
CA THR A 167 -0.06 2.99 12.70
C THR A 167 1.10 2.90 11.73
N LEU A 168 2.03 1.97 11.97
CA LEU A 168 3.28 1.92 11.21
C LEU A 168 3.03 1.67 9.72
N ASN A 169 2.15 0.72 9.37
CA ASN A 169 1.78 0.43 7.99
C ASN A 169 1.21 1.66 7.27
N HIS A 170 0.45 2.52 7.95
CA HIS A 170 -0.09 3.74 7.35
C HIS A 170 1.03 4.72 6.98
N GLN A 171 1.99 4.93 7.89
CA GLN A 171 3.11 5.84 7.69
C GLN A 171 4.02 5.36 6.54
N ILE A 172 4.40 4.08 6.51
CA ILE A 172 5.30 3.55 5.46
C ILE A 172 4.61 3.41 4.10
N LEU A 173 3.32 3.05 4.04
CA LEU A 173 2.58 3.04 2.77
C LEU A 173 2.44 4.44 2.20
N PHE A 174 2.18 5.44 3.04
CA PHE A 174 2.09 6.83 2.62
C PHE A 174 3.44 7.37 2.15
N ALA A 175 4.52 7.08 2.89
CA ALA A 175 5.88 7.41 2.46
C ALA A 175 6.25 6.73 1.13
N GLY A 176 5.83 5.48 0.91
CA GLY A 176 6.10 4.73 -0.32
C GLY A 176 5.31 5.24 -1.51
N ALA A 177 4.09 5.72 -1.28
CA ALA A 177 3.33 6.45 -2.27
C ALA A 177 3.99 7.80 -2.60
N ALA A 178 4.38 8.57 -1.58
CA ALA A 178 5.02 9.87 -1.74
C ALA A 178 6.39 9.79 -2.42
N SER A 179 7.15 8.71 -2.23
CA SER A 179 8.47 8.57 -2.85
C SER A 179 8.44 8.49 -4.38
N HIS A 180 7.29 8.17 -4.99
CA HIS A 180 7.12 8.28 -6.45
C HIS A 180 7.26 9.72 -6.98
N LEU A 181 7.06 10.71 -6.10
CA LEU A 181 7.11 12.13 -6.44
C LEU A 181 8.48 12.75 -6.16
N ALA A 182 9.41 12.02 -5.53
CA ALA A 182 10.64 12.58 -4.99
C ALA A 182 11.58 13.11 -6.09
N GLU A 183 11.66 12.44 -7.24
CA GLU A 183 12.51 12.88 -8.37
C GLU A 183 12.07 14.25 -8.94
N GLU A 184 10.77 14.54 -8.93
CA GLU A 184 10.20 15.77 -9.51
C GLU A 184 10.01 16.88 -8.48
N HIS A 185 10.00 16.56 -7.18
CA HIS A 185 9.61 17.47 -6.11
C HIS A 185 10.52 17.37 -4.88
N GLU A 186 11.49 18.29 -4.79
CA GLU A 186 12.51 18.37 -3.74
C GLU A 186 11.91 18.44 -2.32
N GLU A 187 10.78 19.12 -2.13
CA GLU A 187 10.12 19.19 -0.81
C GLU A 187 9.59 17.82 -0.35
N VAL A 188 9.09 17.01 -1.30
CA VAL A 188 8.64 15.64 -1.02
C VAL A 188 9.83 14.73 -0.77
N GLU A 189 10.86 14.81 -1.61
CA GLU A 189 12.13 14.08 -1.41
C GLU A 189 12.69 14.33 0.00
N ASN A 190 12.81 15.60 0.40
CA ASN A 190 13.33 15.99 1.71
C ASN A 190 12.50 15.36 2.85
N THR A 191 11.19 15.35 2.72
CA THR A 191 10.28 14.81 3.74
C THR A 191 10.39 13.29 3.83
N VAL A 192 10.39 12.59 2.69
CA VAL A 192 10.54 11.12 2.61
C VAL A 192 11.92 10.68 3.10
N THR A 193 12.99 11.40 2.75
CA THR A 193 14.35 11.16 3.22
C THR A 193 14.44 11.27 4.74
N LYS A 194 13.86 12.33 5.32
CA LYS A 194 13.81 12.51 6.77
C LYS A 194 12.99 11.41 7.46
N PHE A 195 11.86 11.00 6.88
CA PHE A 195 11.08 9.88 7.40
C PHE A 195 11.91 8.60 7.44
N THR A 196 12.55 8.26 6.31
CA THR A 196 13.37 7.04 6.18
C THR A 196 14.55 7.05 7.16
N ALA A 197 15.21 8.20 7.34
CA ALA A 197 16.29 8.36 8.31
C ALA A 197 15.84 8.20 9.78
N GLN A 198 14.56 8.38 10.10
CA GLN A 198 14.03 8.12 11.44
C GLN A 198 13.44 6.72 11.60
N LEU A 199 13.23 6.00 10.50
CA LEU A 199 12.42 4.79 10.47
C LEU A 199 13.00 3.67 11.35
N GLU A 200 14.32 3.48 11.33
CA GLU A 200 15.00 2.50 12.18
C GLU A 200 14.71 2.72 13.67
N SER A 201 14.82 3.98 14.14
CA SER A 201 14.55 4.33 15.53
C SER A 201 13.06 4.27 15.92
N ASN A 202 12.19 4.17 14.92
CA ASN A 202 10.74 4.24 15.05
C ASN A 202 10.05 2.88 14.90
N ILE A 203 10.67 1.93 14.19
CA ILE A 203 10.20 0.56 14.04
C ILE A 203 10.55 -0.24 15.30
N CYS A 204 9.68 -1.16 15.68
CA CYS A 204 9.98 -2.13 16.72
C CYS A 204 9.62 -3.53 16.24
N LEU A 205 10.50 -4.49 16.50
CA LEU A 205 10.28 -5.90 16.20
C LEU A 205 9.89 -6.68 17.45
N HIS A 206 9.22 -7.81 17.25
CA HIS A 206 9.22 -8.93 18.19
C HIS A 206 10.49 -9.76 18.01
N ASP A 207 10.78 -10.65 18.96
CA ASP A 207 11.96 -11.52 18.94
C ASP A 207 11.99 -12.50 17.74
N ASP A 208 10.88 -12.61 17.00
CA ASP A 208 10.71 -13.44 15.80
C ASP A 208 10.63 -12.62 14.50
N GLY A 209 11.10 -11.38 14.52
CA GLY A 209 11.18 -10.49 13.35
C GLY A 209 9.85 -9.87 12.91
N ILE A 210 8.72 -10.22 13.53
CA ILE A 210 7.42 -9.62 13.20
C ILE A 210 7.41 -8.14 13.61
N ILE A 211 7.02 -7.28 12.66
CA ILE A 211 6.94 -5.84 12.87
C ILE A 211 5.75 -5.51 13.78
N LYS A 212 5.99 -4.73 14.84
CA LYS A 212 4.94 -4.24 15.74
C LYS A 212 4.06 -3.20 15.05
N HIS A 213 2.78 -3.18 15.43
CA HIS A 213 1.74 -2.43 14.73
C HIS A 213 1.89 -0.91 14.83
N TYR A 214 2.39 -0.43 15.96
CA TYR A 214 2.53 1.00 16.22
C TYR A 214 3.94 1.48 15.98
N ILE A 215 4.03 2.64 15.34
CA ILE A 215 5.27 3.41 15.28
C ILE A 215 5.61 3.98 16.66
N ARG A 216 6.87 3.88 17.05
CA ARG A 216 7.35 4.19 18.40
C ARG A 216 8.59 5.08 18.36
N PRO A 217 8.41 6.40 18.17
CA PRO A 217 9.52 7.32 18.27
C PRO A 217 10.18 7.27 19.66
N PRO A 218 11.50 7.55 19.76
CA PRO A 218 12.17 7.58 21.05
C PRO A 218 11.47 8.53 22.03
N PHE A 219 11.23 8.06 23.26
CA PHE A 219 10.40 8.78 24.24
C PHE A 219 10.86 10.22 24.49
N GLY A 220 12.17 10.47 24.50
CA GLY A 220 12.72 11.82 24.66
C GLY A 220 12.30 12.79 23.54
N ARG A 221 12.13 12.29 22.30
CA ARG A 221 11.62 13.10 21.18
C ARG A 221 10.13 13.39 21.33
N ILE A 222 9.35 12.41 21.77
CA ILE A 222 7.92 12.61 22.07
C ILE A 222 7.75 13.71 23.14
N VAL A 223 8.49 13.63 24.25
CA VAL A 223 8.44 14.65 25.31
C VAL A 223 8.82 16.02 24.76
N ARG A 224 9.89 16.10 23.96
CA ARG A 224 10.32 17.36 23.33
C ARG A 224 9.22 17.95 22.44
N THR A 225 8.64 17.16 21.53
CA THR A 225 7.56 17.61 20.65
C THR A 225 6.36 18.11 21.46
N VAL A 226 5.93 17.40 22.51
CA VAL A 226 4.79 17.83 23.35
C VAL A 226 5.10 19.11 24.14
N LEU A 227 6.34 19.32 24.58
CA LEU A 227 6.74 20.56 25.25
C LEU A 227 6.75 21.75 24.29
N GLN A 228 7.11 21.53 23.02
CA GLN A 228 7.10 22.57 21.98
C GLN A 228 5.68 22.86 21.48
N GLU A 229 4.87 21.81 21.31
CA GLU A 229 3.50 21.87 20.81
C GLU A 229 2.55 21.07 21.72
N PRO A 230 1.99 21.70 22.77
CA PRO A 230 1.15 21.02 23.77
C PRO A 230 -0.10 20.32 23.21
N ARG A 231 -0.55 20.69 22.00
CA ARG A 231 -1.66 20.01 21.30
C ARG A 231 -1.38 18.51 21.10
N HIS A 232 -0.13 18.10 21.08
CA HIS A 232 0.28 16.70 20.88
C HIS A 232 0.33 15.87 22.16
N TRP A 233 -0.16 16.35 23.31
CA TRP A 233 -0.12 15.60 24.59
C TRP A 233 -0.68 14.17 24.50
N ARG A 234 -1.61 13.92 23.57
CA ARG A 234 -2.17 12.58 23.29
C ARG A 234 -1.09 11.58 22.85
N LEU A 235 0.02 12.03 22.26
CA LEU A 235 1.16 11.16 21.95
C LEU A 235 1.73 10.49 23.20
N LEU A 236 1.94 11.25 24.28
CA LEU A 236 2.45 10.72 25.55
C LEU A 236 1.47 9.72 26.17
N ALA A 237 0.19 10.10 26.24
CA ALA A 237 -0.86 9.21 26.77
C ALA A 237 -0.93 7.90 25.98
N ASN A 238 -0.94 7.99 24.65
CA ASN A 238 -0.98 6.83 23.77
C ASN A 238 0.31 6.01 23.82
N ASP A 239 1.48 6.61 24.06
CA ASP A 239 2.74 5.87 24.17
C ASP A 239 2.68 4.93 25.38
N VAL A 240 2.26 5.46 26.53
CA VAL A 240 2.09 4.70 27.77
C VAL A 240 1.08 3.57 27.58
N LEU A 241 -0.10 3.88 27.01
CA LEU A 241 -1.12 2.87 26.74
C LEU A 241 -0.61 1.80 25.76
N SER A 242 0.09 2.18 24.69
CA SER A 242 0.56 1.24 23.68
C SER A 242 1.56 0.22 24.24
N ARG A 243 2.36 0.60 25.25
CA ARG A 243 3.30 -0.29 25.94
C ARG A 243 2.59 -1.33 26.79
N LEU A 244 1.46 -0.96 27.41
CA LEU A 244 0.63 -1.89 28.17
C LEU A 244 -0.06 -2.91 27.24
N TYR A 245 -0.55 -2.45 26.07
CA TYR A 245 -1.28 -3.30 25.13
C TYR A 245 -0.39 -4.14 24.20
N SER A 246 0.91 -3.85 24.07
CA SER A 246 1.79 -4.57 23.13
C SER A 246 2.03 -6.04 23.46
N TYR A 247 1.63 -6.51 24.64
CA TYR A 247 1.80 -7.91 25.06
C TYR A 247 0.55 -8.78 24.85
N SER A 248 -0.50 -8.25 24.23
CA SER A 248 -1.72 -9.02 23.96
C SER A 248 -1.53 -10.01 22.80
N PRO A 249 -1.90 -11.30 22.95
CA PRO A 249 -1.88 -12.27 21.85
C PRO A 249 -2.70 -11.83 20.62
N SER A 250 -3.84 -11.16 20.85
CA SER A 250 -4.69 -10.63 19.77
C SER A 250 -3.97 -9.53 18.97
N ARG A 251 -3.11 -8.74 19.64
CA ARG A 251 -2.28 -7.74 18.96
C ARG A 251 -1.24 -8.41 18.08
N LYS A 252 -0.56 -9.46 18.57
CA LYS A 252 0.42 -10.19 17.77
C LYS A 252 -0.21 -10.83 16.52
N GLN A 253 -1.41 -11.40 16.64
CA GLN A 253 -2.14 -11.91 15.46
C GLN A 253 -2.43 -10.81 14.43
N LYS A 254 -2.83 -9.61 14.88
CA LYS A 254 -2.99 -8.46 13.99
C LYS A 254 -1.67 -8.11 13.30
N GLU A 255 -0.57 -8.09 14.05
CA GLU A 255 0.77 -7.77 13.54
C GLU A 255 1.27 -8.78 12.50
N ILE A 256 1.02 -10.08 12.71
CA ILE A 256 1.30 -11.12 11.70
C ILE A 256 0.54 -10.83 10.40
N GLY A 257 -0.77 -10.57 10.48
CA GLY A 257 -1.58 -10.26 9.31
C GLY A 257 -1.13 -8.99 8.55
N TYR A 258 -0.70 -7.95 9.27
CA TYR A 258 -0.20 -6.70 8.66
C TYR A 258 1.29 -6.74 8.29
N HIS A 259 2.02 -7.81 8.60
CA HIS A 259 3.44 -7.92 8.25
C HIS A 259 3.68 -7.78 6.75
N PRO A 260 2.94 -8.46 5.84
CA PRO A 260 3.07 -8.27 4.40
C PRO A 260 2.83 -6.83 3.95
N VAL A 261 1.81 -6.17 4.53
CA VAL A 261 1.51 -4.76 4.22
C VAL A 261 2.68 -3.84 4.60
N ASN A 262 3.37 -4.14 5.71
CA ASN A 262 4.55 -3.39 6.08
C ASN A 262 5.70 -3.63 5.11
N LEU A 263 5.92 -4.89 4.73
CA LEU A 263 6.95 -5.28 3.76
C LEU A 263 6.74 -4.61 2.41
N LEU A 264 5.50 -4.55 1.94
CA LEU A 264 5.10 -3.83 0.73
C LEU A 264 5.50 -2.35 0.78
N GLY A 265 5.16 -1.65 1.87
CA GLY A 265 5.51 -0.24 2.03
C GLY A 265 7.03 -0.01 2.07
N LEU A 266 7.78 -0.86 2.77
CA LEU A 266 9.25 -0.80 2.81
C LEU A 266 9.87 -1.07 1.43
N ALA A 267 9.35 -2.04 0.69
CA ALA A 267 9.80 -2.36 -0.66
C ALA A 267 9.56 -1.20 -1.62
N GLN A 268 8.38 -0.56 -1.55
CA GLN A 268 8.07 0.65 -2.34
C GLN A 268 9.02 1.80 -2.02
N LEU A 269 9.32 2.04 -0.74
CA LEU A 269 10.33 3.03 -0.33
C LEU A 269 11.69 2.75 -0.98
N LYS A 270 12.20 1.53 -0.80
CA LYS A 270 13.53 1.15 -1.32
C LYS A 270 13.58 1.26 -2.84
N LEU A 271 12.57 0.76 -3.54
CA LEU A 271 12.53 0.77 -5.00
C LEU A 271 12.61 2.21 -5.54
N ASN A 272 11.80 3.12 -5.02
CA ASN A 272 11.75 4.49 -5.51
C ASN A 272 13.00 5.30 -5.11
N LEU A 273 13.50 5.14 -3.88
CA LEU A 273 14.69 5.87 -3.41
C LEU A 273 16.01 5.31 -3.99
N ALA A 274 16.07 4.03 -4.33
CA ALA A 274 17.26 3.43 -4.95
C ALA A 274 17.50 3.95 -6.37
N VAL A 275 16.44 4.21 -7.14
CA VAL A 275 16.53 4.83 -8.48
C VAL A 275 17.23 6.19 -8.40
N MET A 276 17.00 6.94 -7.32
CA MET A 276 17.61 8.24 -7.06
C MET A 276 19.00 8.16 -6.39
N GLY A 277 19.48 6.96 -6.03
CA GLY A 277 20.71 6.77 -5.26
C GLY A 277 20.60 7.12 -3.78
N LEU A 278 19.42 7.53 -3.30
CA LEU A 278 19.23 7.97 -1.92
C LEU A 278 19.20 6.81 -0.92
N TRP A 279 18.76 5.62 -1.34
CA TRP A 279 18.65 4.49 -0.40
C TRP A 279 20.00 4.09 0.23
N SER A 280 21.10 4.10 -0.55
CA SER A 280 22.43 3.79 -0.04
C SER A 280 23.04 4.89 0.84
N ASP A 281 22.60 6.13 0.63
CA ASP A 281 23.09 7.29 1.37
C ASP A 281 22.35 7.46 2.71
N LEU A 282 21.18 6.84 2.81
CA LEU A 282 20.45 6.72 4.06
C LEU A 282 21.16 5.62 4.88
N ASP A 283 21.87 6.06 5.92
CA ASP A 283 22.52 5.22 6.95
C ASP A 283 21.46 4.50 7.79
N THR A 284 20.61 3.67 7.16
CA THR A 284 19.56 2.91 7.83
C THR A 284 20.06 1.51 8.09
N GLU A 285 20.18 1.14 9.37
CA GLU A 285 20.48 -0.23 9.79
C GLU A 285 19.17 -1.02 10.00
N LEU A 286 18.20 -0.87 9.08
CA LEU A 286 16.96 -1.64 9.17
C LEU A 286 17.29 -3.14 9.18
N PRO A 287 16.76 -3.93 10.12
CA PRO A 287 17.03 -5.36 10.24
C PRO A 287 16.24 -6.16 9.18
N ILE A 288 16.50 -5.87 7.90
CA ILE A 288 15.78 -6.45 6.74
C ILE A 288 15.88 -7.98 6.73
N GLU A 289 17.04 -8.54 7.08
CA GLU A 289 17.23 -9.99 7.15
C GLU A 289 16.30 -10.64 8.18
N GLU A 290 16.10 -10.00 9.33
CA GLU A 290 15.22 -10.49 10.39
C GLU A 290 13.75 -10.33 10.00
N ILE A 291 13.40 -9.17 9.44
CA ILE A 291 12.04 -8.82 9.00
C ILE A 291 11.55 -9.77 7.87
N CYS A 292 12.45 -10.19 6.99
CA CYS A 292 12.14 -11.06 5.85
C CYS A 292 12.56 -12.52 6.06
N ALA A 293 12.89 -12.91 7.30
CA ALA A 293 13.32 -14.26 7.62
C ALA A 293 12.24 -15.29 7.24
N THR A 294 12.68 -16.48 6.80
CA THR A 294 11.79 -17.55 6.34
C THR A 294 10.77 -17.94 7.40
N ASP A 295 11.19 -18.01 8.67
CA ASP A 295 10.31 -18.36 9.78
C ASP A 295 9.21 -17.30 9.98
N THR A 296 9.55 -16.02 9.83
CA THR A 296 8.62 -14.90 9.89
C THR A 296 7.60 -14.97 8.75
N THR A 297 8.04 -15.25 7.53
CA THR A 297 7.14 -15.41 6.38
C THR A 297 6.29 -16.69 6.46
N SER A 298 6.79 -17.75 7.10
CA SER A 298 6.02 -18.98 7.35
C SER A 298 4.86 -18.76 8.32
N GLN A 299 5.05 -17.91 9.34
CA GLN A 299 3.94 -17.53 10.24
C GLN A 299 2.82 -16.79 9.50
N VAL A 300 3.18 -15.92 8.54
CA VAL A 300 2.18 -15.29 7.65
C VAL A 300 1.51 -16.34 6.77
N ALA A 301 2.27 -17.32 6.29
CA ALA A 301 1.72 -18.35 5.44
C ALA A 301 0.62 -19.18 6.12
N GLU A 302 0.76 -19.41 7.42
CA GLU A 302 -0.20 -20.19 8.22
C GLU A 302 -1.34 -19.33 8.79
N TYR A 303 -1.31 -18.01 8.58
CA TYR A 303 -2.27 -17.09 9.15
C TYR A 303 -3.61 -17.15 8.42
N ASP A 304 -4.67 -17.55 9.15
CA ASP A 304 -6.06 -17.65 8.67
C ASP A 304 -6.98 -16.55 9.24
N GLY A 305 -6.40 -15.56 9.92
CA GLY A 305 -7.16 -14.54 10.63
C GLY A 305 -7.72 -13.45 9.70
N HIS A 306 -8.59 -12.61 10.27
CA HIS A 306 -9.31 -11.58 9.52
C HIS A 306 -8.54 -10.26 9.33
N TYR A 307 -7.29 -10.17 9.80
CA TYR A 307 -6.49 -8.95 9.69
C TYR A 307 -5.48 -9.05 8.56
N GLY A 308 -5.21 -7.94 7.86
CA GLY A 308 -4.00 -7.84 7.03
C GLY A 308 -4.23 -7.66 5.54
N ALA A 309 -3.23 -8.10 4.77
CA ALA A 309 -3.24 -8.07 3.31
C ALA A 309 -4.23 -9.09 2.73
N MET A 310 -4.95 -8.70 1.67
CA MET A 310 -5.78 -9.65 0.90
C MET A 310 -4.91 -10.58 0.04
N THR A 311 -3.74 -10.07 -0.38
CA THR A 311 -2.77 -10.75 -1.24
C THR A 311 -1.38 -10.72 -0.59
N PRO A 312 -1.21 -11.38 0.58
CA PRO A 312 0.05 -11.39 1.32
C PRO A 312 1.20 -12.02 0.52
N GLY A 313 0.92 -12.95 -0.39
CA GLY A 313 1.94 -13.53 -1.26
C GLY A 313 2.49 -12.55 -2.27
N ILE A 314 1.64 -11.73 -2.90
CA ILE A 314 2.07 -10.64 -3.79
C ILE A 314 2.92 -9.61 -3.01
N ASP A 315 2.46 -9.20 -1.83
CA ASP A 315 3.18 -8.24 -0.97
C ASP A 315 4.56 -8.77 -0.54
N ILE A 316 4.63 -10.03 -0.11
CA ILE A 316 5.88 -10.70 0.27
C ILE A 316 6.79 -10.87 -0.96
N ALA A 317 6.25 -11.25 -2.11
CA ALA A 317 7.03 -11.44 -3.34
C ALA A 317 7.79 -10.16 -3.72
N LEU A 318 7.13 -8.99 -3.64
CA LEU A 318 7.78 -7.70 -3.92
C LEU A 318 8.90 -7.42 -2.91
N ALA A 319 8.64 -7.67 -1.63
CA ALA A 319 9.65 -7.46 -0.60
C ALA A 319 10.85 -8.40 -0.76
N LEU A 320 10.63 -9.68 -1.11
CA LEU A 320 11.70 -10.62 -1.39
C LEU A 320 12.54 -10.20 -2.59
N GLN A 321 11.90 -9.71 -3.65
CA GLN A 321 12.59 -9.19 -4.85
C GLN A 321 13.44 -7.97 -4.51
N VAL A 322 12.87 -6.99 -3.79
CA VAL A 322 13.46 -5.65 -3.64
C VAL A 322 14.35 -5.55 -2.40
N LEU A 323 13.92 -6.09 -1.26
CA LEU A 323 14.61 -5.94 0.02
C LEU A 323 15.72 -6.99 0.21
N CYS A 324 15.51 -8.21 -0.30
CA CYS A 324 16.34 -9.37 0.04
C CYS A 324 17.13 -9.97 -1.13
N ASP A 325 16.97 -9.44 -2.35
CA ASP A 325 17.56 -10.01 -3.57
C ASP A 325 17.33 -11.52 -3.68
N ALA A 326 16.13 -11.98 -3.29
CA ALA A 326 15.78 -13.38 -3.27
C ALA A 326 15.80 -14.00 -4.68
N ASP A 327 16.06 -15.31 -4.75
CA ASP A 327 16.04 -15.99 -6.03
C ASP A 327 14.63 -16.01 -6.66
N THR A 328 14.60 -16.06 -7.99
CA THR A 328 13.38 -16.06 -8.81
C THR A 328 12.37 -17.10 -8.35
N LYS A 329 12.81 -18.29 -7.96
CA LYS A 329 11.92 -19.39 -7.57
C LYS A 329 11.20 -19.07 -6.27
N ARG A 330 11.89 -18.49 -5.28
CA ARG A 330 11.28 -18.08 -4.01
C ARG A 330 10.22 -16.99 -4.22
N VAL A 331 10.47 -16.03 -5.11
CA VAL A 331 9.49 -14.97 -5.46
C VAL A 331 8.27 -15.59 -6.16
N GLN A 332 8.49 -16.44 -7.16
CA GLN A 332 7.42 -17.13 -7.89
C GLN A 332 6.52 -17.96 -6.98
N GLN A 333 7.08 -18.69 -6.02
CA GLN A 333 6.30 -19.52 -5.09
C GLN A 333 5.25 -18.71 -4.31
N TRP A 334 5.58 -17.49 -3.89
CA TRP A 334 4.65 -16.62 -3.19
C TRP A 334 3.59 -16.03 -4.09
N LEU A 335 3.95 -15.71 -5.34
CA LEU A 335 3.00 -15.25 -6.36
C LEU A 335 2.01 -16.34 -6.73
N GLU A 336 2.51 -17.51 -7.11
CA GLU A 336 1.69 -18.66 -7.52
C GLU A 336 0.71 -19.06 -6.44
N ARG A 337 1.13 -19.00 -5.16
CA ARG A 337 0.22 -19.24 -4.05
C ARG A 337 -1.00 -18.31 -4.09
N ASP A 338 -0.78 -17.00 -4.14
CA ASP A 338 -1.89 -16.05 -4.15
C ASP A 338 -2.75 -16.21 -5.41
N PHE A 339 -2.15 -16.44 -6.58
CA PHE A 339 -2.91 -16.62 -7.81
C PHE A 339 -3.73 -17.92 -7.82
N GLN A 340 -3.16 -19.05 -7.39
CA GLN A 340 -3.90 -20.32 -7.31
C GLN A 340 -5.06 -20.27 -6.31
N GLU A 341 -4.91 -19.53 -5.20
CA GLU A 341 -5.95 -19.41 -4.18
C GLU A 341 -7.02 -18.37 -4.54
N LYS A 342 -6.65 -17.27 -5.22
CA LYS A 342 -7.48 -16.05 -5.29
C LYS A 342 -7.85 -15.61 -6.69
N PHE A 343 -7.14 -16.08 -7.72
CA PHE A 343 -7.46 -15.73 -9.10
C PHE A 343 -8.59 -16.61 -9.63
N ASP A 344 -9.65 -15.98 -10.12
CA ASP A 344 -10.73 -16.67 -10.80
C ASP A 344 -10.52 -16.57 -12.32
N VAL A 345 -10.14 -17.69 -12.92
CA VAL A 345 -9.86 -17.81 -14.37
C VAL A 345 -11.06 -17.44 -15.22
N MET A 346 -12.30 -17.59 -14.71
CA MET A 346 -13.50 -17.26 -15.48
C MET A 346 -13.74 -15.76 -15.57
N SER A 347 -13.50 -15.03 -14.48
CA SER A 347 -13.62 -13.56 -14.47
C SER A 347 -12.33 -12.84 -14.84
N ASN A 348 -11.19 -13.54 -14.87
CA ASN A 348 -9.85 -12.97 -14.96
C ASN A 348 -9.56 -11.93 -13.86
N LEU A 349 -10.10 -12.12 -12.65
CA LEU A 349 -9.93 -11.21 -11.53
C LEU A 349 -9.51 -11.97 -10.27
N LEU A 350 -8.79 -11.29 -9.37
CA LEU A 350 -8.52 -11.77 -8.02
C LEU A 350 -9.80 -11.72 -7.16
N SER A 351 -10.78 -12.59 -7.43
CA SER A 351 -12.11 -12.55 -6.82
C SER A 351 -12.49 -13.81 -6.04
N ALA A 352 -11.66 -14.87 -6.08
CA ALA A 352 -11.95 -16.12 -5.41
C ALA A 352 -11.72 -16.04 -3.89
N GLY A 353 -12.49 -16.85 -3.14
CA GLY A 353 -12.25 -17.09 -1.70
C GLY A 353 -12.49 -15.91 -0.75
N THR A 354 -13.17 -14.84 -1.19
CA THR A 354 -13.27 -13.59 -0.42
C THR A 354 -14.69 -13.04 -0.32
N THR A 355 -14.97 -12.31 0.76
CA THR A 355 -16.20 -11.52 0.94
C THR A 355 -16.11 -10.13 0.34
N ASN A 356 -14.91 -9.72 -0.11
CA ASN A 356 -14.63 -8.40 -0.67
C ASN A 356 -13.90 -8.53 -2.00
N SER A 357 -14.57 -9.17 -2.97
CA SER A 357 -14.03 -9.45 -4.30
C SER A 357 -13.66 -8.18 -5.07
N VAL A 358 -14.36 -7.07 -4.84
CA VAL A 358 -14.07 -5.79 -5.50
C VAL A 358 -12.68 -5.27 -5.11
N PHE A 359 -12.39 -5.21 -3.81
CA PHE A 359 -11.09 -4.74 -3.35
C PHE A 359 -9.98 -5.72 -3.69
N GLN A 360 -10.23 -7.03 -3.53
CA GLN A 360 -9.25 -8.06 -3.86
C GLN A 360 -8.90 -8.05 -5.35
N ALA A 361 -9.89 -7.86 -6.24
CA ALA A 361 -9.65 -7.72 -7.68
C ALA A 361 -8.71 -6.55 -7.98
N ALA A 362 -8.95 -5.39 -7.35
CA ALA A 362 -8.13 -4.21 -7.52
C ALA A 362 -6.71 -4.37 -6.93
N ALA A 363 -6.49 -5.30 -6.00
CA ALA A 363 -5.18 -5.56 -5.40
C ALA A 363 -4.14 -6.11 -6.40
N ILE A 364 -4.54 -6.49 -7.62
CA ILE A 364 -3.61 -6.82 -8.71
C ILE A 364 -2.61 -5.68 -8.99
N THR A 365 -2.97 -4.44 -8.64
CA THR A 365 -2.11 -3.25 -8.67
C THR A 365 -0.74 -3.46 -8.01
N TYR A 366 -0.65 -4.31 -6.97
CA TYR A 366 0.60 -4.54 -6.26
C TYR A 366 1.63 -5.34 -7.07
N VAL A 367 1.20 -5.95 -8.17
CA VAL A 367 2.06 -6.67 -9.12
C VAL A 367 2.85 -5.71 -10.03
N VAL A 368 2.40 -4.47 -10.21
CA VAL A 368 2.96 -3.50 -11.17
C VAL A 368 4.47 -3.24 -11.00
N ASN A 369 5.00 -3.41 -9.78
CA ASN A 369 6.41 -3.19 -9.46
C ASN A 369 7.26 -4.47 -9.45
N LEU A 370 6.68 -5.63 -9.78
CA LEU A 370 7.41 -6.88 -9.90
C LEU A 370 8.00 -7.03 -11.31
N SER A 371 9.08 -7.81 -11.42
CA SER A 371 9.60 -8.24 -12.71
C SER A 371 8.60 -9.16 -13.42
N ASP A 372 8.71 -9.33 -14.75
CA ASP A 372 7.80 -10.23 -15.48
C ASP A 372 8.14 -11.71 -15.22
N TYR A 373 7.52 -12.31 -14.21
CA TYR A 373 7.69 -13.72 -13.87
C TYR A 373 6.71 -14.61 -14.65
N ASN A 374 7.15 -15.82 -14.99
CA ASN A 374 6.23 -16.89 -15.38
C ASN A 374 5.56 -17.45 -14.12
N ILE A 375 4.25 -17.57 -14.11
CA ILE A 375 3.46 -18.11 -13.00
C ILE A 375 2.54 -19.21 -13.50
N ARG A 376 2.33 -20.23 -12.66
CA ARG A 376 1.31 -21.25 -12.89
C ARG A 376 0.00 -20.89 -12.19
N LEU A 377 -1.06 -20.75 -12.98
CA LEU A 377 -2.43 -20.55 -12.49
C LEU A 377 -3.09 -21.86 -12.07
#